data_AF-A0A662SDW7-F1
#
_entry.id   AF-A0A662SDW7-F1
#
_cell.length_a   1.000
_cell.length_b   1.000
_cell.length_c   1.000
_cell.angle_alpha   90.00
_cell.angle_beta   90.00
_cell.angle_gamma   90.00
#
_symmetry.space_group_name_H-M   'P 1'
#
loop_
_entity.id
_entity.type
_entity.pdbx_description
1 polymer ?
#
loop_
_entity_poly.entity_id
_entity_poly.type
_entity_poly.pdbx_seq_one_letter_code
_entity_poly.pdbx_strand_id
1 'polypeptide(L)'
;MKTEKEQIEAVRQNGYAIQFIAEPSEAVQIAAVEDDWRAIQFINNPSEAVKIATVRQDGRAIKYIDAPTEVVKLAAVQDDGRAIEYIANPTEFVKLISNRGRD
;
A
#
# COMPACT_ATOMS: atom_id res chain seq x y z
N MET A 1 18.59 -18.49 9.01
CA MET A 1 17.83 -17.30 8.56
C MET A 1 17.68 -17.43 7.05
N LYS A 2 16.46 -17.37 6.49
CA LYS A 2 16.30 -17.33 5.03
C LYS A 2 16.92 -16.04 4.51
N THR A 3 17.64 -16.09 3.41
CA THR A 3 18.22 -14.92 2.74
C THR A 3 17.12 -13.96 2.27
N GLU A 4 17.43 -12.68 2.06
CA GLU A 4 16.47 -11.70 1.52
C GLU A 4 15.86 -12.18 0.19
N LYS A 5 16.67 -12.79 -0.67
CA LYS A 5 16.20 -13.37 -1.94
C LYS A 5 15.15 -14.47 -1.72
N GLU A 6 15.36 -15.37 -0.76
CA GLU A 6 14.40 -16.43 -0.43
C GLU A 6 13.14 -15.87 0.23
N GLN A 7 13.25 -14.79 1.00
CA GLN A 7 12.12 -14.07 1.57
C GLN A 7 11.27 -13.42 0.47
N ILE A 8 11.91 -12.74 -0.49
CA ILE A 8 11.25 -12.15 -1.66
C ILE A 8 10.53 -13.22 -2.47
N GLU A 9 11.17 -14.36 -2.74
CA GLU A 9 10.54 -15.47 -3.47
C GLU A 9 9.31 -16.01 -2.72
N ALA A 10 9.40 -16.14 -1.39
CA ALA A 10 8.27 -16.61 -0.58
C ALA A 10 7.07 -15.67 -0.66
N VAL A 11 7.27 -14.35 -0.55
CA VAL A 11 6.17 -13.38 -0.61
C VAL A 11 5.64 -13.17 -2.03
N ARG A 12 6.43 -13.44 -3.07
CA ARG A 12 5.96 -13.45 -4.46
C ARG A 12 5.09 -14.65 -4.82
N GLN A 13 5.19 -15.74 -4.07
CA GLN A 13 4.30 -16.89 -4.22
C GLN A 13 3.01 -16.72 -3.42
N ASN A 14 3.07 -15.98 -2.32
CA ASN A 14 1.95 -15.62 -1.48
C ASN A 14 2.32 -14.43 -0.58
N GLY A 15 1.76 -13.25 -0.85
CA GLY A 15 2.05 -12.01 -0.13
C GLY A 15 1.81 -12.12 1.37
N TYR A 16 0.87 -12.97 1.81
CA TYR A 16 0.62 -13.24 3.22
C TYR A 16 1.75 -13.97 3.93
N ALA A 17 2.72 -14.55 3.22
CA ALA A 17 3.91 -15.16 3.82
C ALA A 17 4.73 -14.17 4.65
N ILE A 18 4.57 -12.85 4.41
CA ILE A 18 5.25 -11.80 5.16
C ILE A 18 4.96 -11.85 6.67
N GLN A 19 3.79 -12.38 7.08
CA GLN A 19 3.44 -12.54 8.49
C GLN A 19 4.40 -13.48 9.26
N PHE A 20 5.17 -14.30 8.55
CA PHE A 20 6.15 -15.24 9.12
C PHE A 20 7.60 -14.74 9.01
N ILE A 21 7.82 -13.53 8.49
CA ILE A 21 9.14 -12.93 8.33
C ILE A 21 9.33 -11.90 9.44
N ALA A 22 10.27 -12.17 10.35
CA ALA A 22 10.66 -11.20 11.36
C ALA A 22 11.46 -10.07 10.69
N GLU A 23 11.07 -8.82 10.98
CA GLU A 23 11.74 -7.60 10.49
C GLU A 23 12.02 -7.63 8.97
N PRO A 24 10.98 -7.76 8.12
CA PRO A 24 11.18 -7.82 6.67
C PRO A 24 11.78 -6.51 6.15
N SER A 25 12.75 -6.61 5.25
CA SER A 25 13.30 -5.43 4.57
C SER A 25 12.23 -4.74 3.73
N GLU A 26 12.44 -3.47 3.39
CA GLU A 26 11.52 -2.72 2.53
C GLU A 26 11.27 -3.45 1.20
N ALA A 27 12.29 -4.09 0.61
CA ALA A 27 12.15 -4.86 -0.62
C ALA A 27 11.21 -6.07 -0.46
N VAL A 28 11.29 -6.77 0.68
CA VAL A 28 10.37 -7.88 1.00
C VAL A 28 8.95 -7.35 1.24
N GLN A 29 8.81 -6.22 1.93
CA GLN A 29 7.52 -5.57 2.16
C GLN A 29 6.84 -5.15 0.86
N ILE A 30 7.59 -4.52 -0.06
CA ILE A 30 7.11 -4.13 -1.38
C ILE A 30 6.67 -5.37 -2.16
N ALA A 31 7.52 -6.40 -2.23
CA ALA A 31 7.19 -7.63 -2.95
C ALA A 31 5.93 -8.32 -2.41
N ALA A 32 5.67 -8.25 -1.10
CA ALA A 32 4.45 -8.79 -0.50
C ALA A 32 3.18 -8.02 -0.92
N VAL A 33 3.21 -6.68 -0.89
CA VAL A 33 2.03 -5.86 -1.27
C VAL A 33 1.84 -5.78 -2.78
N GLU A 34 2.89 -6.02 -3.58
CA GLU A 34 2.79 -6.18 -5.03
C GLU A 34 2.11 -7.49 -5.44
N ASP A 35 2.23 -8.56 -4.64
CA ASP A 35 1.48 -9.80 -4.84
C ASP A 35 0.02 -9.63 -4.39
N ASP A 36 -0.20 -9.22 -3.14
CA ASP A 36 -1.52 -8.92 -2.60
C ASP A 36 -1.43 -7.73 -1.63
N TRP A 37 -2.01 -6.59 -2.00
CA TRP A 37 -1.98 -5.36 -1.19
C TRP A 37 -2.52 -5.59 0.23
N ARG A 38 -3.41 -6.59 0.43
CA ARG A 38 -3.94 -6.95 1.75
C ARG A 38 -2.84 -7.43 2.71
N ALA A 39 -1.68 -7.84 2.20
CA ALA A 39 -0.52 -8.18 3.00
C ALA A 39 -0.04 -7.03 3.89
N ILE A 40 -0.38 -5.77 3.58
CA ILE A 40 -0.03 -4.60 4.41
C ILE A 40 -0.53 -4.73 5.85
N GLN A 41 -1.63 -5.46 6.09
CA GLN A 41 -2.17 -5.70 7.43
C GLN A 41 -1.22 -6.51 8.33
N PHE A 42 -0.24 -7.20 7.73
CA PHE A 42 0.77 -7.99 8.44
C PHE A 42 2.13 -7.27 8.52
N ILE A 43 2.23 -6.04 8.03
CA ILE A 43 3.45 -5.24 8.05
C ILE A 43 3.36 -4.23 9.18
N ASN A 44 4.24 -4.37 10.17
CA ASN A 44 4.35 -3.38 11.24
C ASN A 44 5.14 -2.16 10.73
N ASN A 45 4.55 -0.96 10.88
CA ASN A 45 5.15 0.30 10.45
C ASN A 45 5.65 0.29 8.98
N PRO A 46 4.76 0.06 7.99
CA PRO A 46 5.16 0.02 6.59
C PRO A 46 5.77 1.36 6.17
N SER A 47 6.83 1.30 5.36
CA SER A 47 7.45 2.50 4.82
C SER A 47 6.51 3.25 3.87
N GLU A 48 6.83 4.51 3.57
CA GLU A 48 6.03 5.29 2.61
C GLU A 48 5.99 4.62 1.22
N ALA A 49 7.09 3.99 0.79
CA ALA A 49 7.13 3.26 -0.47
C ALA A 49 6.15 2.08 -0.49
N VAL A 50 6.06 1.33 0.60
CA VAL A 50 5.12 0.20 0.76
C VAL A 50 3.67 0.69 0.75
N LYS A 51 3.38 1.80 1.44
CA LYS A 51 2.06 2.43 1.45
C LYS A 51 1.65 2.89 0.05
N ILE A 52 2.58 3.49 -0.71
CA ILE A 52 2.34 3.91 -2.10
C ILE A 52 2.10 2.70 -3.01
N ALA A 53 2.92 1.64 -2.90
CA ALA A 53 2.74 0.41 -3.68
C ALA A 53 1.36 -0.22 -3.43
N THR A 54 0.91 -0.22 -2.17
CA THR A 54 -0.40 -0.74 -1.76
C THR A 54 -1.55 0.01 -2.46
N VAL A 55 -1.56 1.35 -2.42
CA VAL A 55 -2.65 2.14 -3.02
C VAL A 55 -2.57 2.23 -4.54
N ARG A 56 -1.44 1.88 -5.15
CA ARG A 56 -1.31 1.74 -6.61
C ARG A 56 -1.85 0.41 -7.13
N GLN A 57 -2.03 -0.58 -6.26
CA GLN A 57 -2.66 -1.85 -6.64
C GLN A 57 -4.19 -1.76 -6.55
N ASP A 58 -4.72 -1.06 -5.53
CA ASP A 58 -6.12 -0.64 -5.44
C ASP A 58 -6.18 0.65 -4.62
N GLY A 59 -6.57 1.78 -5.24
CA GLY A 59 -6.70 3.07 -4.53
C GLY A 59 -7.53 2.98 -3.24
N ARG A 60 -8.53 2.10 -3.16
CA ARG A 60 -9.39 1.92 -1.97
C ARG A 60 -8.68 1.18 -0.84
N ALA A 61 -7.51 0.58 -1.08
CA ALA A 61 -6.68 -0.02 -0.05
C ALA A 61 -6.19 0.99 0.99
N ILE A 62 -6.25 2.31 0.70
CA ILE A 62 -5.91 3.38 1.64
C ILE A 62 -6.67 3.27 2.97
N LYS A 63 -7.86 2.64 2.99
CA LYS A 63 -8.63 2.38 4.23
C LYS A 63 -7.94 1.45 5.23
N TYR A 64 -6.90 0.72 4.80
CA TYR A 64 -6.08 -0.16 5.63
C TYR A 64 -4.70 0.43 5.95
N ILE A 65 -4.46 1.69 5.58
CA ILE A 65 -3.21 2.38 5.85
C ILE A 65 -3.43 3.35 7.00
N ASP A 66 -2.71 3.11 8.10
CA ASP A 66 -2.70 4.04 9.22
C ASP A 66 -1.92 5.31 8.87
N ALA A 67 -2.55 6.46 9.18
CA ALA A 67 -2.03 7.81 8.98
C ALA A 67 -1.33 7.98 7.60
N PRO A 68 -2.07 7.88 6.48
CA PRO A 68 -1.48 8.04 5.16
C PRO A 68 -0.99 9.48 4.97
N THR A 69 0.22 9.62 4.42
CA THR A 69 0.77 10.93 4.05
C THR A 69 -0.03 11.53 2.90
N GLU A 70 0.16 12.83 2.66
CA GLU A 70 -0.48 13.49 1.53
C GLU A 70 -0.11 12.84 0.19
N VAL A 71 1.13 12.36 0.06
CA VAL A 71 1.60 11.64 -1.14
C VAL A 71 0.84 10.33 -1.33
N VAL A 72 0.63 9.55 -0.26
CA VAL A 72 -0.16 8.31 -0.32
C VAL A 72 -1.63 8.60 -0.66
N LYS A 73 -2.22 9.65 -0.07
CA LYS A 73 -3.59 10.09 -0.38
C LYS A 73 -3.75 10.46 -1.85
N LEU A 74 -2.80 11.22 -2.41
CA LEU A 74 -2.80 11.61 -3.81
C LEU A 74 -2.65 10.41 -4.74
N ALA A 75 -1.73 9.48 -4.41
CA ALA A 75 -1.55 8.25 -5.18
C ALA A 75 -2.85 7.42 -5.21
N ALA A 76 -3.54 7.29 -4.09
CA ALA A 76 -4.80 6.55 -3.99
C ALA A 76 -5.91 7.13 -4.88
N VAL A 77 -6.11 8.46 -4.84
CA VAL A 77 -7.20 9.11 -5.61
C VAL A 77 -6.86 9.31 -7.08
N GLN A 78 -5.58 9.28 -7.43
CA GLN A 78 -5.14 9.30 -8.83
C GLN A 78 -5.38 7.95 -9.51
N ASP A 79 -5.28 6.86 -8.76
CA ASP A 79 -5.57 5.50 -9.22
C ASP A 79 -7.08 5.20 -9.27
N ASP A 80 -7.81 5.44 -8.16
CA ASP A 80 -9.27 5.33 -8.09
C ASP A 80 -9.84 6.59 -7.42
N GLY A 81 -10.52 7.44 -8.18
CA GLY A 81 -11.17 8.65 -7.65
C GLY A 81 -12.24 8.39 -6.58
N ARG A 82 -12.68 7.14 -6.37
CA ARG A 82 -13.56 6.73 -5.26
C ARG A 82 -12.80 6.49 -3.96
N ALA A 83 -11.47 6.34 -4.01
CA ALA A 83 -10.64 6.20 -2.81
C ALA A 83 -10.80 7.36 -1.82
N ILE A 84 -11.22 8.53 -2.31
CA ILE A 84 -11.54 9.71 -1.49
C ILE A 84 -12.57 9.43 -0.39
N GLU A 85 -13.47 8.46 -0.58
CA GLU A 85 -14.47 8.04 0.42
C GLU A 85 -13.83 7.47 1.69
N TYR A 86 -12.58 7.01 1.58
CA TYR A 86 -11.81 6.41 2.68
C TYR A 86 -10.75 7.35 3.26
N ILE A 87 -10.65 8.60 2.77
CA ILE A 87 -9.66 9.57 3.24
C ILE A 87 -10.34 10.52 4.24
N ALA A 88 -9.89 10.49 5.48
CA ALA A 88 -10.30 11.47 6.48
C ALA A 88 -9.68 12.84 6.19
N ASN A 89 -10.51 13.89 6.20
CA ASN A 89 -10.11 15.29 6.01
C ASN A 89 -9.19 15.51 4.80
N PRO A 90 -9.63 15.18 3.56
CA PRO A 90 -8.80 15.38 2.37
C PRO A 90 -8.61 16.88 2.11
N THR A 91 -7.42 17.26 1.65
CA THR A 91 -7.16 18.63 1.20
C THR A 91 -7.97 18.94 -0.07
N GLU A 92 -8.17 20.22 -0.36
CA GLU A 92 -8.80 20.64 -1.62
C GLU A 92 -8.06 20.09 -2.85
N PHE A 93 -6.74 19.92 -2.75
CA PHE A 93 -5.94 19.34 -3.81
C PHE A 93 -6.28 17.86 -4.03
N VAL A 94 -6.35 17.06 -2.95
CA VAL A 94 -6.76 15.64 -3.05
C VAL A 94 -8.19 15.50 -3.60
N LYS A 95 -9.14 16.36 -3.19
CA LYS A 95 -10.51 16.39 -3.73
C LYS A 95 -10.54 16.73 -5.22
N LEU A 96 -9.73 17.69 -5.66
CA LEU A 96 -9.64 18.08 -7.05
C LEU A 96 -9.13 16.93 -7.93
N ILE A 97 -8.10 16.22 -7.47
CA ILE A 97 -7.56 15.05 -8.19
C ILE A 97 -8.60 13.92 -8.23
N SER A 98 -9.30 13.63 -7.13
CA SER A 98 -10.29 12.54 -7.10
C SER A 98 -11.44 12.74 -8.10
N ASN A 99 -11.80 13.99 -8.40
CA ASN A 99 -12.87 14.28 -9.37
C ASN A 99 -12.44 14.10 -10.82
N ARG A 100 -11.14 14.18 -11.12
CA ARG A 100 -10.61 13.99 -12.48
C ARG A 100 -10.51 12.52 -12.89
N GLY A 101 -10.46 11.60 -11.92
CA GLY A 101 -10.35 10.15 -12.16
C GLY A 101 -11.69 9.40 -12.15
N ARG A 102 -12.83 10.11 -12.20
CA ARG A 102 -14.19 9.53 -12.13
C ARG A 102 -14.92 9.44 -13.48
N ASP A 103 -14.24 9.81 -14.58
CA ASP A 103 -14.76 9.77 -15.95
C ASP A 103 -14.71 8.37 -16.58
#